data_AF-A0A821WCE7-F1
#
_entry.id   AF-A0A821WCE7-F1
#
_cell.length_a   1.000
_cell.length_b   1.000
_cell.length_c   1.000
_cell.angle_alpha   90.00
_cell.angle_beta   90.00
_cell.angle_gamma   90.00
#
_symmetry.space_group_name_H-M   'P 1'
#
loop_
_entity.id
_entity.type
_entity.pdbx_description
1 polymer ?
#
loop_
_entity_poly.entity_id
_entity_poly.type
_entity_poly.pdbx_seq_one_letter_code
_entity_poly.pdbx_strand_id
1 'polypeptide(L)' 'CHDLLSRLLDPSPSKRITIPEILRHPFLTDLLGPIELVPFKPHTDLREINQ' A
#
# COMPACT_ATOMS: atom_id res chain seq x y z
N CYS A 1 -3.55 -9.42 -8.47
CA CYS A 1 -2.44 -9.08 -7.54
C CYS A 1 -1.05 -9.34 -8.15
N HIS A 2 -0.84 -10.43 -8.90
CA HIS A 2 0.47 -10.81 -9.43
C HIS A 2 1.20 -9.68 -10.19
N ASP A 3 0.50 -8.95 -11.07
CA ASP A 3 1.09 -7.83 -11.82
C ASP A 3 1.70 -6.75 -10.90
N LEU A 4 0.89 -6.21 -9.97
CA LEU A 4 1.33 -5.23 -8.98
C LEU A 4 2.56 -5.71 -8.20
N LEU A 5 2.54 -6.96 -7.72
CA LEU A 5 3.64 -7.52 -6.93
C LEU A 5 4.92 -7.65 -7.76
N SER A 6 4.82 -8.07 -9.03
CA SER A 6 5.99 -8.18 -9.90
C SER A 6 6.67 -6.84 -10.16
N ARG A 7 5.89 -5.76 -10.35
CA ARG A 7 6.43 -4.40 -10.56
C ARG A 7 6.93 -3.75 -9.28
N LEU A 8 6.34 -4.10 -8.13
CA LEU A 8 6.77 -3.62 -6.81
C LEU A 8 8.09 -4.27 -6.36
N LEU A 9 8.26 -5.56 -6.67
CA LEU A 9 9.43 -6.35 -6.29
C LEU A 9 10.49 -6.41 -7.40
N ASP A 10 10.46 -5.47 -8.36
CA ASP A 10 11.50 -5.39 -9.39
C ASP A 10 12.88 -5.18 -8.71
N PRO A 11 13.89 -6.01 -9.04
CA PRO A 11 15.22 -5.93 -8.47
C PRO A 11 15.94 -4.62 -8.83
N SER A 12 15.56 -3.97 -9.94
CA SER A 12 16.07 -2.67 -10.35
C SER A 12 15.20 -1.55 -9.76
N PRO A 13 15.74 -0.70 -8.86
CA PRO A 13 14.97 0.39 -8.26
C PRO A 13 14.40 1.37 -9.28
N SER A 14 15.13 1.60 -10.39
CA SER A 14 14.70 2.50 -11.46
C SER A 14 13.54 1.96 -12.30
N LYS A 15 13.29 0.65 -12.25
CA LYS A 15 12.17 -0.01 -12.95
C LYS A 15 10.98 -0.30 -12.03
N ARG A 16 11.19 -0.16 -10.71
CA ARG A 16 10.16 -0.37 -9.71
C ARG A 16 9.02 0.62 -9.92
N ILE A 17 7.80 0.11 -9.81
CA ILE A 17 6.58 0.93 -9.86
C ILE A 17 6.63 2.04 -8.80
N THR A 18 6.19 3.23 -9.20
CA THR A 18 6.14 4.41 -8.31
C THR A 18 4.85 4.45 -7.50
N ILE A 19 4.84 5.22 -6.40
CA ILE A 19 3.64 5.39 -5.58
C ILE A 19 2.43 5.90 -6.39
N PRO A 20 2.54 6.92 -7.26
CA PRO A 20 1.40 7.37 -8.08
C PRO A 20 0.86 6.29 -9.02
N GLU A 21 1.74 5.43 -9.55
CA GLU A 21 1.31 4.31 -10.40
C GLU A 21 0.64 3.20 -9.59
N ILE A 22 1.12 2.91 -8.37
CA ILE A 22 0.47 1.96 -7.45
C ILE A 22 -0.96 2.41 -7.16
N LEU A 23 -1.17 3.69 -6.81
CA LEU A 23 -2.49 4.23 -6.49
C LEU A 23 -3.49 4.16 -7.66
N ARG A 24 -3.00 4.05 -8.89
CA ARG A 24 -3.80 3.90 -10.11
C ARG A 24 -3.92 2.46 -10.60
N HIS A 25 -3.32 1.51 -9.90
CA HIS A 25 -3.29 0.13 -10.34
C HIS A 25 -4.65 -0.55 -10.10
N PRO A 26 -5.20 -1.32 -11.07
CA PRO A 26 -6.52 -1.96 -10.99
C PRO A 26 -6.75 -2.75 -9.69
N PHE A 27 -5.71 -3.45 -9.23
CA PHE A 27 -5.75 -4.18 -7.96
C PHE A 27 -6.20 -3.34 -6.76
N LEU A 28 -5.87 -2.04 -6.69
CA LEU A 28 -6.31 -1.20 -5.58
C LEU A 28 -7.59 -0.42 -5.92
N THR A 29 -7.74 0.05 -7.16
CA THR A 29 -8.91 0.86 -7.56
C THR A 29 -10.20 0.05 -7.61
N ASP A 30 -10.14 -1.22 -8.03
CA ASP A 30 -11.32 -2.07 -8.14
C ASP A 30 -11.79 -2.58 -6.76
N LEU A 31 -10.89 -2.59 -5.77
CA LEU A 31 -11.14 -3.09 -4.42
C LEU A 31 -11.57 -2.00 -3.43
N LEU A 32 -11.10 -0.76 -3.60
CA LEU A 32 -11.21 0.29 -2.57
C LEU A 32 -11.96 1.54 -3.04
N GLY A 33 -12.27 1.68 -4.32
CA GLY A 33 -12.72 2.96 -4.87
C GLY A 33 -11.60 4.01 -4.84
N PRO A 34 -11.91 5.33 -4.78
CA PRO A 34 -10.90 6.37 -4.69
C PRO A 34 -10.03 6.19 -3.43
N ILE A 35 -8.73 5.97 -3.62
CA ILE A 35 -7.79 5.82 -2.50
C ILE A 35 -7.44 7.20 -1.97
N GLU A 36 -7.91 7.53 -0.78
CA GLU A 36 -7.44 8.69 -0.02
C GLU A 36 -6.33 8.26 0.95
N LEU A 37 -5.20 8.97 0.90
CA LEU A 37 -4.12 8.81 1.87
C LEU A 37 -4.57 9.41 3.20
N VAL A 38 -4.95 8.56 4.14
CA VAL A 38 -5.29 8.98 5.50
C VAL A 38 -4.08 8.87 6.44
N PRO A 39 -3.93 9.76 7.42
CA PRO A 39 -2.90 9.62 8.45
C PRO A 39 -3.03 8.27 9.15
N PHE A 40 -1.91 7.55 9.27
CA PHE A 40 -1.87 6.34 10.07
C PHE A 40 -2.27 6.67 11.51
N LYS A 41 -3.34 6.05 11.99
CA LYS A 41 -3.71 6.05 13.40
C LYS A 41 -3.25 4.73 13.98
N PRO A 42 -2.18 4.70 14.80
CA PRO A 42 -1.82 3.47 15.49
C PRO A 42 -3.02 3.04 16.33
N HIS A 43 -3.45 1.80 16.14
CA HIS A 43 -4.32 1.16 17.11
C HIS A 43 -3.45 0.88 18.32
N THR A 44 -3.53 1.73 19.36
CA THR A 44 -2.90 1.41 20.64
C THR A 44 -3.52 0.11 21.13
N ASP A 45 -2.73 -0.96 21.25
CA ASP A 45 -3.21 -2.15 21.91
C ASP A 45 -3.40 -1.80 23.39
N LEU A 46 -4.65 -1.75 23.86
CA LEU A 46 -4.96 -1.42 25.26
C LEU A 46 -4.30 -2.41 26.25
N ARG A 47 -3.81 -3.55 25.77
CA ARG A 47 -3.04 -4.53 26.56
C ARG A 47 -1.60 -4.11 26.84
N GLU A 48 -1.03 -3.20 26.06
CA GLU A 48 0.33 -2.65 26.28
C GLU A 48 0.35 -1.52 27.33
N ILE A 49 -0.81 -0.96 27.69
CA ILE A 49 -0.91 0.17 28.63
C ILE A 49 -0.83 -0.31 30.10
N ASN A 50 -1.05 -1.61 30.36
CA ASN A 50 -1.16 -2.17 31.72
C ASN A 50 0.01 -3.11 32.12
N GLN A 51 1.19 -2.96 31.50
CA GLN A 51 2.41 -3.69 31.89
C GLN A 51 3.44 -2.78 32.55
#